data_AF-A0A2S9XXF5-F1
#
_entry.id   AF-A0A2S9XXF5-F1
#
_cell.length_a   1.000
_cell.length_b   1.000
_cell.length_c   1.000
_cell.angle_alpha   90.00
_cell.angle_beta   90.00
_cell.angle_gamma   90.00
#
_symmetry.space_group_name_H-M   'P 1'
#
loop_
_entity.id
_entity.type
_entity.pdbx_description
1 polymer ?
#
loop_
_entity_poly.entity_id
_entity_poly.type
_entity_poly.pdbx_seq_one_letter_code
_entity_poly.pdbx_strand_id
1 'polypeptide(L)'
;MTNRVSLSLALLLTTLTLTACGPSADDEAKMKDKMELETTRAELILNAPDCESLEVSLTEFKATNADKLASLETWWVALGDGAKDKLIEANKAEWDKQSVALIKASSCPEALKAGL
;
A
#
# COMPACT_ATOMS: atom_id res chain seq x y z
N MET A 1 -55.16 21.12 33.62
CA MET A 1 -54.24 22.15 34.15
C MET A 1 -52.85 21.55 34.27
N THR A 2 -51.84 22.22 33.70
CA THR A 2 -50.37 22.06 33.86
C THR A 2 -49.79 20.66 33.55
N ASN A 3 -49.28 20.38 32.35
CA ASN A 3 -48.07 20.88 31.68
C ASN A 3 -46.77 20.43 32.38
N ARG A 4 -46.01 19.54 31.71
CA ARG A 4 -44.53 19.63 31.54
C ARG A 4 -44.03 18.56 30.57
N VAL A 5 -43.84 19.01 29.35
CA VAL A 5 -42.89 18.48 28.37
C VAL A 5 -41.50 18.44 29.01
N SER A 6 -40.86 17.28 29.02
CA SER A 6 -39.40 17.18 29.12
C SER A 6 -38.89 16.41 27.91
N LEU A 7 -38.88 17.11 26.77
CA LEU A 7 -37.85 16.95 25.76
C LEU A 7 -36.50 17.26 26.42
N SER A 8 -35.50 16.41 26.18
CA SER A 8 -34.05 16.66 26.16
C SER A 8 -33.35 15.38 26.66
N LEU A 9 -32.33 14.82 26.02
CA LEU A 9 -31.35 15.45 25.16
C LEU A 9 -30.85 14.39 24.18
N ALA A 10 -30.76 14.81 22.92
CA ALA A 10 -30.32 14.00 21.81
C ALA A 10 -28.99 13.30 22.07
N LEU A 11 -29.01 12.02 21.69
CA LEU A 11 -27.88 11.19 21.34
C LEU A 11 -27.03 11.91 20.29
N LEU A 12 -26.07 12.71 20.72
CA LEU A 12 -25.02 13.25 19.87
C LEU A 12 -23.70 13.03 20.61
N LEU A 13 -23.26 11.78 20.62
CA LEU A 13 -21.83 11.51 20.51
C LEU A 13 -21.41 12.09 19.15
N THR A 14 -21.16 13.40 19.12
CA THR A 14 -20.16 13.94 18.22
C THR A 14 -18.84 13.34 18.69
N THR A 15 -18.54 12.14 18.22
CA THR A 15 -17.15 11.75 18.00
C THR A 15 -16.63 12.80 17.03
N LEU A 16 -16.08 13.89 17.58
CA LEU A 16 -14.97 14.56 16.94
C LEU A 16 -13.94 13.46 16.75
N THR A 17 -14.02 12.73 15.64
CA THR A 17 -12.84 12.10 15.08
C THR A 17 -11.93 13.28 14.81
N LEU A 18 -11.06 13.58 15.77
CA LEU A 18 -9.81 14.23 15.46
C LEU A 18 -9.37 13.56 14.18
N THR A 19 -9.31 14.31 13.08
CA THR A 19 -8.61 13.89 11.88
C THR A 19 -7.19 13.65 12.37
N ALA A 20 -6.93 12.43 12.83
CA ALA A 20 -5.62 12.01 13.24
C ALA A 20 -4.76 12.31 12.03
N CYS A 21 -3.74 13.15 12.20
CA CYS A 21 -2.81 13.52 11.14
C CYS A 21 -1.97 12.28 10.78
N GLY A 22 -2.59 11.19 10.31
CA GLY A 22 -2.00 9.88 10.11
C GLY A 22 -2.92 8.97 9.29
N PRO A 23 -2.40 7.81 8.87
CA PRO A 23 -3.15 6.86 8.06
C PRO A 23 -4.41 6.38 8.78
N SER A 24 -5.46 6.12 8.01
CA SER A 24 -6.66 5.43 8.50
C SER A 24 -6.43 3.94 8.64
N ALA A 25 -7.32 3.21 9.32
CA ALA A 25 -7.28 1.75 9.38
C ALA A 25 -7.37 1.11 7.97
N ASP A 26 -8.11 1.74 7.07
CA ASP A 26 -8.21 1.31 5.67
C ASP A 26 -6.91 1.51 4.90
N ASP A 27 -6.10 2.50 5.27
CA ASP A 27 -4.76 2.73 4.71
C ASP A 27 -3.76 1.72 5.25
N GLU A 28 -3.83 1.39 6.54
CA GLU A 28 -3.00 0.33 7.14
C GLU A 28 -3.28 -1.03 6.50
N ALA A 29 -4.55 -1.35 6.24
CA ALA A 29 -4.94 -2.58 5.55
C ALA A 29 -4.39 -2.64 4.11
N LYS A 30 -4.55 -1.56 3.34
CA LYS A 30 -4.00 -1.48 1.97
C LYS A 30 -2.48 -1.49 1.95
N MET A 31 -1.83 -0.89 2.96
CA MET A 31 -0.38 -0.96 3.11
C MET A 31 0.08 -2.40 3.31
N LYS A 32 -0.62 -3.17 4.15
CA LYS A 32 -0.30 -4.60 4.33
C LYS A 32 -0.42 -5.38 3.00
N ASP A 33 -1.50 -5.16 2.26
CA ASP A 33 -1.69 -5.79 0.95
C ASP A 33 -0.60 -5.37 -0.06
N LYS A 34 -0.19 -4.10 -0.03
CA LYS A 34 0.93 -3.60 -0.84
C LYS A 34 2.24 -4.24 -0.43
N MET A 35 2.56 -4.31 0.87
CA MET A 35 3.80 -4.91 1.35
C MET A 35 3.90 -6.39 1.03
N GLU A 36 2.81 -7.14 1.14
CA GLU A 36 2.80 -8.55 0.74
C GLU A 36 3.09 -8.69 -0.75
N LEU A 37 2.34 -7.98 -1.60
CA LEU A 37 2.47 -8.07 -3.05
C LEU A 37 3.86 -7.62 -3.54
N GLU A 38 4.34 -6.50 -3.03
CA GLU A 38 5.65 -5.93 -3.38
C GLU A 38 6.81 -6.78 -2.86
N THR A 39 6.65 -7.43 -1.70
CA THR A 39 7.66 -8.37 -1.19
C THR A 39 7.75 -9.61 -2.05
N THR A 40 6.61 -10.15 -2.53
CA THR A 40 6.63 -11.24 -3.51
C THR A 40 7.36 -10.81 -4.79
N ARG A 41 7.09 -9.61 -5.30
CA ARG A 41 7.81 -9.06 -6.46
C ARG A 41 9.32 -8.93 -6.20
N ALA A 42 9.70 -8.44 -5.02
CA ALA A 42 11.09 -8.32 -4.62
C ALA A 42 11.80 -9.67 -4.55
N GLU A 43 11.11 -10.74 -4.13
CA GLU A 43 11.67 -12.08 -4.08
C GLU A 43 11.92 -12.66 -5.47
N LEU A 44 11.05 -12.40 -6.45
CA LEU A 44 11.31 -12.76 -7.85
C LEU A 44 12.59 -12.08 -8.34
N ILE A 45 12.77 -10.80 -8.05
CA ILE A 45 13.98 -10.04 -8.41
C ILE A 45 15.24 -10.59 -7.74
N LEU A 46 15.16 -10.89 -6.44
CA LEU A 46 16.31 -11.34 -5.67
C LEU A 46 16.75 -12.76 -6.06
N ASN A 47 15.81 -13.62 -6.47
CA ASN A 47 16.07 -15.02 -6.76
C ASN A 47 16.25 -15.34 -8.25
N ALA A 48 15.96 -14.40 -9.16
CA ALA A 48 16.15 -14.63 -10.58
C ALA A 48 17.65 -14.87 -10.91
N PRO A 49 17.97 -15.92 -11.70
CA PRO A 49 19.35 -16.26 -12.06
C PRO A 49 19.95 -15.30 -13.11
N ASP A 50 19.11 -14.72 -13.96
CA ASP A 50 19.47 -13.79 -15.03
C ASP A 50 18.29 -12.87 -15.39
N CYS A 51 18.56 -11.89 -16.26
CA CYS A 51 17.55 -10.90 -16.66
C CYS A 51 16.40 -11.49 -17.48
N GLU A 52 16.65 -12.54 -18.28
CA GLU A 52 15.61 -13.17 -19.10
C GLU A 52 14.59 -13.90 -18.22
N SER A 53 15.08 -14.68 -17.26
CA SER A 53 14.26 -15.36 -16.26
C SER A 53 13.48 -14.36 -15.40
N LEU A 54 14.11 -13.21 -15.08
CA LEU A 54 13.45 -12.13 -14.37
C LEU A 54 12.32 -11.50 -15.20
N GLU A 55 12.55 -11.23 -16.48
CA GLU A 55 11.55 -10.64 -17.38
C GLU A 55 10.30 -11.52 -17.48
N VAL A 56 10.48 -12.83 -17.67
CA VAL A 56 9.37 -13.80 -17.70
C VAL A 56 8.61 -13.77 -16.37
N SER A 57 9.33 -13.90 -15.25
CA SER A 57 8.72 -13.94 -13.91
C SER A 57 7.94 -12.67 -13.59
N LEU A 58 8.49 -11.51 -13.94
CA LEU A 58 7.84 -10.22 -13.70
C LEU A 58 6.65 -9.98 -14.65
N THR A 59 6.72 -10.44 -15.89
CA THR A 59 5.60 -10.40 -16.84
C THR A 59 4.41 -11.21 -16.31
N GLU A 60 4.67 -12.44 -15.87
CA GLU A 60 3.65 -13.33 -15.30
C GLU A 60 3.08 -12.76 -14.00
N PHE A 61 3.94 -12.22 -13.14
CA PHE A 61 3.52 -11.55 -11.91
C PHE A 61 2.60 -10.37 -12.19
N LYS A 62 2.97 -9.49 -13.14
CA LYS A 62 2.16 -8.32 -13.52
C LYS A 62 0.83 -8.74 -14.13
N ALA A 63 0.83 -9.72 -15.02
CA ALA A 63 -0.40 -10.23 -15.64
C ALA A 63 -1.36 -10.82 -14.60
N THR A 64 -0.84 -11.59 -13.64
CA THR A 64 -1.63 -12.22 -12.57
C THR A 64 -2.21 -11.20 -11.60
N ASN A 65 -1.48 -10.11 -11.33
CA ASN A 65 -1.84 -9.15 -10.28
C ASN A 65 -2.27 -7.79 -10.83
N ALA A 66 -2.57 -7.66 -12.12
CA ALA A 66 -2.80 -6.39 -12.80
C ALA A 66 -3.84 -5.50 -12.08
N ASP A 67 -4.99 -6.07 -11.75
CA ASP A 67 -6.08 -5.33 -11.09
C ASP A 67 -5.70 -4.90 -9.66
N LYS A 68 -5.00 -5.78 -8.92
CA LYS A 68 -4.55 -5.49 -7.55
C LYS A 68 -3.47 -4.41 -7.55
N LEU A 69 -2.51 -4.49 -8.47
CA LEU A 69 -1.47 -3.47 -8.67
C LEU A 69 -2.09 -2.12 -9.01
N ALA A 70 -3.02 -2.08 -9.96
CA ALA A 70 -3.69 -0.84 -10.37
C ALA A 70 -4.49 -0.19 -9.23
N SER A 71 -5.22 -1.00 -8.46
CA SER A 71 -5.99 -0.53 -7.30
C SER A 71 -5.10 0.02 -6.19
N LEU A 72 -4.03 -0.70 -5.84
CA LEU A 72 -3.08 -0.27 -4.81
C LEU A 72 -2.27 0.95 -5.25
N GLU A 73 -1.90 1.06 -6.53
CA GLU A 73 -1.20 2.24 -7.05
C GLU A 73 -2.11 3.47 -7.03
N THR A 74 -3.37 3.32 -7.43
CA THR A 74 -4.37 4.41 -7.38
C THR A 74 -4.54 4.92 -5.94
N TRP A 75 -4.66 4.00 -4.98
CA TRP A 75 -4.71 4.36 -3.56
C TRP A 75 -3.42 5.06 -3.10
N TRP A 76 -2.26 4.49 -3.42
CA TRP A 76 -0.97 5.03 -3.00
C TRP A 76 -0.75 6.44 -3.53
N VAL A 77 -1.04 6.70 -4.81
CA VAL A 77 -0.94 8.03 -5.42
C VAL A 77 -1.88 9.04 -4.75
N ALA A 78 -3.09 8.63 -4.38
CA ALA A 78 -4.07 9.48 -3.72
C ALA A 78 -3.72 9.81 -2.25
N LEU A 79 -2.84 9.02 -1.63
CA LEU A 79 -2.44 9.21 -0.24
C LEU A 79 -1.50 10.41 -0.08
N GLY A 80 -1.75 11.24 0.93
CA GLY A 80 -0.88 12.38 1.26
C GLY A 80 0.49 11.94 1.82
N ASP A 81 1.52 12.74 1.57
CA ASP A 81 2.91 12.39 1.89
C ASP A 81 3.12 12.06 3.38
N GLY A 82 2.53 12.83 4.29
CA GLY A 82 2.65 12.56 5.73
C GLY A 82 2.02 11.22 6.18
N ALA A 83 1.02 10.71 5.44
CA ALA A 83 0.47 9.38 5.71
C ALA A 83 1.36 8.28 5.09
N LYS A 84 1.91 8.51 3.89
CA LYS A 84 2.91 7.62 3.26
C LYS A 84 4.12 7.43 4.16
N ASP A 85 4.70 8.51 4.68
CA ASP A 85 5.88 8.46 5.54
C ASP A 85 5.64 7.60 6.78
N LYS A 86 4.47 7.73 7.42
CA LYS A 86 4.10 6.94 8.59
C LYS A 86 3.90 5.46 8.25
N LEU A 87 3.27 5.16 7.13
CA LEU A 87 3.09 3.78 6.67
C LEU A 87 4.43 3.14 6.31
N ILE A 88 5.32 3.87 5.64
CA ILE A 88 6.68 3.41 5.32
C ILE A 88 7.46 3.14 6.59
N GLU A 89 7.48 4.09 7.54
CA GLU A 89 8.20 3.91 8.80
C GLU A 89 7.71 2.68 9.58
N ALA A 90 6.40 2.45 9.59
CA ALA A 90 5.80 1.28 10.23
C ALA A 90 6.14 -0.05 9.53
N ASN A 91 6.48 -0.03 8.23
CA ASN A 91 6.79 -1.20 7.41
C ASN A 91 8.21 -1.14 6.84
N LYS A 92 9.12 -0.49 7.56
CA LYS A 92 10.43 -0.07 7.04
C LYS A 92 11.28 -1.24 6.54
N ALA A 93 11.22 -2.38 7.23
CA ALA A 93 12.04 -3.55 6.88
C ALA A 93 11.65 -4.12 5.50
N GLU A 94 10.36 -4.32 5.26
CA GLU A 94 9.81 -4.77 3.98
C GLU A 94 10.06 -3.73 2.89
N TRP A 95 9.81 -2.45 3.19
CA TRP A 95 10.04 -1.35 2.26
C TRP A 95 11.51 -1.25 1.80
N ASP A 96 12.45 -1.36 2.74
CA ASP A 96 13.88 -1.32 2.46
C ASP A 96 14.30 -2.57 1.64
N LYS A 97 13.78 -3.76 1.96
CA LYS A 97 14.03 -5.00 1.18
C LYS A 97 13.56 -4.85 -0.27
N GLN A 98 12.38 -4.28 -0.49
CA GLN A 98 11.83 -4.03 -1.82
C GLN A 98 12.67 -3.02 -2.60
N SER A 99 13.12 -1.95 -1.94
CA SER A 99 13.99 -0.93 -2.53
C SER A 99 15.33 -1.52 -2.98
N VAL A 100 15.95 -2.36 -2.14
CA VAL A 100 17.20 -3.07 -2.48
C VAL A 100 17.02 -4.00 -3.68
N ALA A 101 15.89 -4.72 -3.76
CA ALA A 101 15.59 -5.57 -4.91
C ALA A 101 15.53 -4.74 -6.20
N LEU A 102 14.81 -3.61 -6.21
CA LEU A 102 14.73 -2.74 -7.40
C LEU A 102 16.10 -2.20 -7.82
N ILE A 103 16.96 -1.83 -6.87
CA ILE A 103 18.35 -1.43 -7.17
C ILE A 103 19.10 -2.57 -7.84
N LYS A 104 18.98 -3.82 -7.35
CA LYS A 104 19.60 -4.99 -7.99
C LYS A 104 19.10 -5.19 -9.42
N ALA A 105 17.80 -5.04 -9.66
CA ALA A 105 17.20 -5.19 -10.99
C ALA A 105 17.49 -4.03 -11.96
N SER A 106 18.12 -2.93 -11.51
CA SER A 106 18.45 -1.80 -12.38
C SER A 106 19.37 -2.17 -13.54
N SER A 107 20.12 -3.28 -13.44
CA SER A 107 20.91 -3.85 -14.54
C SER A 107 20.09 -4.64 -15.57
N CYS A 108 18.81 -4.90 -15.31
CA CYS A 108 17.86 -5.63 -16.17
C CYS A 108 16.70 -4.71 -16.60
N PRO A 109 16.96 -3.65 -17.40
CA PRO A 109 15.96 -2.62 -17.72
C PRO A 109 14.73 -3.15 -18.46
N GLU A 110 14.89 -4.11 -19.38
CA GLU A 110 13.76 -4.70 -20.11
C GLU A 110 12.86 -5.54 -19.19
N ALA A 111 13.46 -6.29 -18.26
CA ALA A 111 12.71 -7.03 -17.24
C ALA A 111 11.87 -6.09 -16.35
N LEU A 112 12.46 -4.98 -15.91
CA LEU A 112 11.74 -3.97 -15.13
C LEU A 112 10.61 -3.34 -15.94
N LYS A 113 10.83 -3.03 -17.22
CA LYS A 113 9.80 -2.46 -18.11
C LYS A 113 8.63 -3.42 -18.36
N ALA A 114 8.89 -4.72 -18.42
CA ALA A 114 7.84 -5.72 -18.55
C ALA A 114 7.00 -5.86 -17.26
N GLY A 115 7.67 -5.71 -16.11
CA GLY A 115 7.14 -6.03 -14.78
C GLY A 115 6.53 -4.91 -13.93
N LEU A 116 6.95 -3.67 -14.18
CA LEU A 116 6.48 -2.47 -13.47
C LEU A 116 5.36 -1.79 -14.27
#